data_AF-C2E6M4-F1
#
_entry.id   AF-C2E6M4-F1
#
_cell.length_a   1.000
_cell.length_b   1.000
_cell.length_c   1.000
_cell.angle_alpha   90.00
_cell.angle_beta   90.00
_cell.angle_gamma   90.00
#
_symmetry.space_group_name_H-M   'P 1'
#
loop_
_entity.id
_entity.type
_entity.pdbx_description
1 polymer ?
#
loop_
_entity_poly.entity_id
_entity_poly.type
_entity_poly.pdbx_seq_one_letter_code
_entity_poly.pdbx_strand_id
1 'polypeptide(L)' 'MEWPIKNIWINNEIAFVEWHFKCNYKNRIGEFDGVSIIKFDEANKMISVKGFQSASRHVYPYENRTSI' A
#
# COMPACT_ATOMS: atom_id res chain seq x y z
N MET A 1 -9.50 -0.99 13.22
CA MET A 1 -8.75 -0.42 12.09
C MET A 1 -7.76 -1.47 11.66
N GLU A 2 -7.68 -1.72 10.36
CA GLU A 2 -6.82 -2.73 9.77
C GLU A 2 -6.01 -2.11 8.64
N TRP A 3 -4.75 -2.52 8.56
CA TRP A 3 -3.83 -2.02 7.55
C TRP A 3 -2.96 -3.16 7.00
N PRO A 4 -3.56 -4.21 6.43
CA PRO A 4 -2.82 -5.33 5.86
C PRO A 4 -1.88 -4.87 4.74
N ILE A 5 -0.65 -5.36 4.81
CA ILE A 5 0.34 -5.23 3.74
C ILE A 5 0.02 -6.27 2.67
N LYS A 6 -0.12 -5.84 1.41
CA LYS A 6 -0.33 -6.73 0.27
C LYS A 6 0.99 -7.24 -0.29
N ASN A 7 1.92 -6.31 -0.52
CA ASN A 7 3.22 -6.60 -1.11
C ASN A 7 4.29 -5.66 -0.55
N ILE A 8 5.53 -6.16 -0.52
CA ILE A 8 6.72 -5.38 -0.15
C ILE A 8 7.81 -5.67 -1.18
N TRP A 9 8.38 -4.63 -1.76
CA TRP A 9 9.59 -4.70 -2.57
C TRP A 9 10.67 -3.84 -1.93
N ILE A 10 11.83 -4.43 -1.67
CA ILE A 10 12.97 -3.74 -1.07
C ILE A 10 14.09 -3.73 -2.10
N ASN A 11 14.63 -2.55 -2.37
CA ASN A 11 15.82 -2.36 -3.19
C ASN A 11 16.76 -1.38 -2.48
N ASN A 12 17.88 -1.89 -1.98
CA ASN A 12 18.81 -1.17 -1.11
C ASN A 12 18.07 -0.52 0.08
N GLU A 13 18.20 0.79 0.22
CA GLU A 13 17.61 1.61 1.28
C GLU A 13 16.15 2.01 1.01
N ILE A 14 15.52 1.54 -0.08
CA ILE A 14 14.17 1.95 -0.47
C ILE A 14 13.23 0.75 -0.43
N ALA A 15 12.11 0.89 0.28
CA ALA A 15 11.00 -0.05 0.23
C ALA A 15 9.77 0.56 -0.45
N PHE A 16 9.16 -0.20 -1.36
CA PHE A 16 7.83 0.04 -1.90
C PHE A 16 6.87 -0.92 -1.20
N VAL A 17 5.87 -0.38 -0.51
CA VAL A 17 4.94 -1.16 0.30
C VAL A 17 3.53 -0.90 -0.20
N GLU A 18 2.91 -1.91 -0.79
CA GLU A 18 1.50 -1.87 -1.15
C GLU A 18 0.65 -2.34 0.03
N TRP A 19 -0.43 -1.63 0.32
CA TRP A 19 -1.29 -1.91 1.45
C TRP A 19 -2.76 -1.61 1.15
N HIS A 20 -3.65 -2.24 1.91
CA HIS A 20 -5.07 -1.89 1.96
C HIS A 20 -5.39 -1.30 3.34
N PHE A 21 -6.01 -0.13 3.39
CA PHE A 21 -6.50 0.45 4.63
C PHE A 21 -8.00 0.18 4.76
N LYS A 22 -8.43 -0.24 5.95
CA LYS A 22 -9.85 -0.40 6.28
C LYS A 22 -10.16 0.05 7.71
N CYS A 23 -11.17 0.88 7.86
CA CYS A 23 -11.62 1.34 9.17
C CYS A 23 -13.14 1.46 9.22
N ASN A 24 -13.74 0.85 10.24
CA ASN A 24 -15.12 1.13 10.63
C ASN A 24 -15.12 2.25 11.67
N TYR A 25 -15.63 3.42 11.30
CA TYR A 25 -15.79 4.56 12.19
C TYR A 25 -17.26 4.98 12.23
N LYS A 26 -17.88 4.89 13.42
CA LYS A 26 -19.31 5.23 13.62
C LYS A 26 -20.24 4.54 12.61
N ASN A 27 -20.06 3.24 12.39
CA ASN A 27 -20.81 2.43 11.43
C ASN A 27 -20.66 2.87 9.96
N ARG A 28 -19.60 3.64 9.64
CA ARG A 28 -19.20 3.95 8.27
C ARG A 28 -17.87 3.28 7.98
N ILE A 29 -17.87 2.41 6.97
CA ILE A 29 -16.66 1.75 6.49
C ILE A 29 -15.97 2.71 5.52
N GLY A 30 -14.76 3.13 5.86
CA GLY A 30 -13.82 3.78 4.95
C GLY A 30 -12.73 2.78 4.59
N GLU A 31 -12.53 2.54 3.31
CA GLU A 31 -11.46 1.69 2.81
C GLU A 31 -10.86 2.29 1.53
N PHE A 32 -9.55 2.12 1.37
CA PHE A 32 -8.81 2.54 0.19
C PHE A 32 -7.47 1.80 0.13
N ASP A 33 -6.95 1.69 -1.07
CA ASP A 33 -5.62 1.14 -1.29
C ASP A 33 -4.58 2.24 -1.28
N GLY A 34 -3.33 1.86 -1.04
CA GLY A 34 -2.23 2.78 -1.17
C GLY A 34 -0.89 2.10 -1.32
N VAL A 35 0.09 2.94 -1.63
CA VAL A 35 1.49 2.56 -1.71
C VAL A 35 2.31 3.54 -0.89
N SER A 36 3.26 3.03 -0.13
CA SER A 36 4.27 3.82 0.57
C SER A 36 5.63 3.61 -0.06
N ILE A 37 6.37 4.69 -0.28
CA ILE A 37 7.80 4.66 -0.58
C ILE A 37 8.52 5.05 0.69
N ILE A 38 9.32 4.14 1.21
CA ILE A 38 10.02 4.29 2.50
C ILE A 38 11.52 4.32 2.22
N LYS A 39 12.22 5.32 2.76
CA LYS A 39 13.69 5.37 2.73
C LYS A 39 14.25 5.03 4.11
N PHE A 40 15.27 4.19 4.15
CA PHE A 40 16.05 3.83 5.32
C PHE A 40 17.44 4.47 5.27
N ASP A 41 18.07 4.68 6.43
CA ASP A 41 19.49 4.98 6.52
C ASP A 41 20.33 3.70 6.64
N GLU A 42 21.65 3.86 6.71
CA GLU A 42 22.61 2.75 6.88
C GLU A 42 22.42 1.96 8.19
N ALA A 43 21.76 2.56 9.18
CA ALA A 43 21.41 1.91 10.45
C ALA A 43 20.01 1.25 10.40
N ASN A 44 19.43 1.10 9.21
CA ASN A 44 18.08 0.57 8.97
C ASN A 44 16.97 1.37 9.66
N LYS A 45 17.19 2.64 9.98
CA LYS A 45 16.16 3.53 10.51
C LYS A 45 15.40 4.16 9.36
N MET A 46 14.09 4.21 9.51
CA MET A 46 13.22 4.90 8.58
C MET A 46 13.45 6.41 8.67
N ILE A 47 13.95 7.00 7.58
CA ILE A 47 14.24 8.44 7.50
C ILE A 47 13.24 9.19 6.61
N SER A 48 12.43 8.49 5.81
CA SER A 48 11.37 9.10 5.01
C SER A 48 10.25 8.11 4.72
N VAL A 49 9.01 8.59 4.74
CA VAL A 49 7.82 7.87 4.26
C VAL A 49 7.00 8.80 3.38
N LYS A 50 6.73 8.37 2.15
CA LYS A 50 5.79 9.04 1.24
C LYS A 50 4.63 8.08 0.96
N GLY A 51 3.44 8.42 1.42
CA GLY A 51 2.23 7.64 1.19
C GLY A 51 1.39 8.21 0.05
N PHE A 52 0.91 7.35 -0.83
CA PHE A 52 -0.03 7.66 -1.90
C PHE A 52 -1.25 6.78 -1.74
N GLN A 53 -2.44 7.39 -1.65
CA GLN A 53 -3.70 6.67 -1.53
C GLN A 53 -4.53 6.79 -2.81
N SER A 54 -5.29 5.76 -3.13
CA SER A 54 -6.31 5.78 -4.17
C SER A 54 -7.66 5.42 -3.56
N ALA A 55 -8.57 6.40 -3.56
CA ALA A 55 -9.99 6.17 -3.26
C ALA A 55 -10.78 5.83 -4.54
N SER A 56 -10.14 5.86 -5.71
CA SER A 56 -10.77 5.59 -7.00
C SER A 56 -10.78 4.10 -7.31
N ARG A 57 -11.77 3.66 -8.10
CA ARG A 57 -11.83 2.29 -8.61
C ARG A 57 -10.57 1.99 -9.41
N HIS A 58 -9.90 0.89 -9.08
CA HIS A 58 -8.74 0.44 -9.83
C HIS A 58 -9.15 -0.15 -11.17
N VAL A 59 -8.40 0.24 -12.20
CA VAL A 59 -8.46 -0.36 -13.53
C VAL A 59 -7.13 -1.06 -13.74
N TYR A 60 -7.17 -2.36 -14.01
CA TYR A 60 -5.98 -3.18 -14.28
C TYR A 60 -5.99 -3.57 -15.76
N PRO A 61 -5.37 -2.79 -16.65
CA PRO A 61 -5.53 -2.95 -18.10
C PRO A 61 -5.04 -4.30 -18.64
N TYR A 62 -4.17 -4.98 -17.89
CA TYR A 62 -3.51 -6.23 -18.29
C TYR A 62 -3.89 -7.42 -17.40
N GLU A 63 -4.91 -7.28 -16.56
CA GLU A 63 -5.37 -8.40 -15.73
C GLU A 63 -6.20 -9.36 -16.60
N ASN A 64 -5.52 -10.36 -17.17
CA ASN A 64 -6.18 -11.42 -17.91
C ASN A 64 -6.96 -12.29 -16.93
N ARG A 65 -8.28 -12.08 -16.85
CA ARG A 65 -9.20 -13.06 -16.22
C ARG A 65 -9.31 -14.28 -17.13
N THR A 66 -8.25 -15.07 -17.21
CA THR A 66 -8.35 -16.42 -17.77
C THR A 66 -8.86 -17.31 -16.65
N SER A 67 -10.18 -17.37 -16.49
CA SER A 67 -10.83 -18.43 -15.73
C SER A 67 -10.51 -19.75 -16.43
N ILE A 68 -9.77 -20.64 -15.75
CA ILE A 68 -9.74 -22.08 -16.05
C ILE A 68 -10.78 -22.73 -15.15
#